data_AF-A0A194X1P0-F1
#
_entry.id   AF-A0A194X1P0-F1
#
_cell.length_a   1.000
_cell.length_b   1.000
_cell.length_c   1.000
_cell.angle_alpha   90.00
_cell.angle_beta   90.00
_cell.angle_gamma   90.00
#
_symmetry.space_group_name_H-M   'P 1'
#
loop_
_entity.id
_entity.type
_entity.pdbx_description
1 polymer ?
#
loop_
_entity_poly.entity_id
_entity_poly.type
_entity_poly.pdbx_seq_one_letter_code
_entity_poly.pdbx_strand_id
1 'polypeptide(L)'
;MASTSLPNRQRALSNCYEDRQKIVALPDLRPGDVNEAVAHVQNHLRHYGYLRENDTITQNVYDPVTCEAVMRYQRNTGNTATGVLDEQTKRTMMASRCNLPDCMRTCGH
;
A
#
# COMPACT_ATOMS: atom_id res chain seq x y z
N MET A 1 4.35 40.48 7.29
CA MET A 1 3.32 39.67 6.60
C MET A 1 3.91 39.28 5.25
N ALA A 2 4.45 38.06 5.11
CA ALA A 2 5.04 37.60 3.86
C ALA A 2 4.14 36.52 3.24
N SER A 3 3.22 36.98 2.39
CA SER A 3 2.52 36.12 1.44
C SER A 3 3.54 35.60 0.44
N THR A 4 3.90 34.31 0.52
CA THR A 4 4.53 33.60 -0.59
C THR A 4 3.70 32.38 -0.90
N SER A 5 2.95 32.49 -2.00
CA SER A 5 2.27 31.38 -2.67
C SER A 5 3.29 30.29 -2.95
N LEU A 6 3.25 29.21 -2.16
CA LEU A 6 4.02 27.99 -2.42
C LEU A 6 3.52 27.37 -3.72
N PRO A 7 4.42 26.98 -4.67
CA PRO A 7 4.03 26.43 -5.94
C PRO A 7 3.24 25.13 -5.75
N ASN A 8 2.18 25.00 -6.56
CA ASN A 8 1.16 23.93 -6.58
C ASN A 8 1.71 22.48 -6.52
N ARG A 9 3.02 22.29 -6.77
CA ARG A 9 3.75 21.02 -6.66
C ARG A 9 3.77 20.45 -5.24
N GLN A 10 3.95 21.27 -4.20
CA GLN A 10 4.08 20.78 -2.82
C GLN A 10 2.80 20.12 -2.30
N ARG A 11 1.62 20.57 -2.77
CA ARG A 11 0.31 20.04 -2.34
C ARG A 11 0.02 18.64 -2.92
N ALA A 12 0.57 18.32 -4.09
CA ALA A 12 0.47 16.99 -4.68
C ALA A 12 1.37 15.95 -3.98
N LEU A 13 2.56 16.36 -3.51
CA LEU A 13 3.44 15.50 -2.70
C LEU A 13 2.76 15.14 -1.36
N SER A 14 2.04 16.10 -0.76
CA SER A 14 1.27 15.90 0.47
C SER A 14 0.16 14.86 0.30
N ASN A 15 -0.66 14.95 -0.75
CA ASN A 15 -1.78 14.02 -0.94
C ASN A 15 -1.35 12.57 -1.24
N CYS A 16 -0.26 12.34 -1.99
CA CYS A 16 0.23 10.97 -2.28
C CYS A 16 0.93 10.31 -1.09
N TYR A 17 1.38 11.12 -0.12
CA TYR A 17 1.94 10.66 1.14
C TYR A 17 0.82 10.32 2.13
N GLU A 18 -0.21 11.17 2.24
CA GLU A 18 -1.34 10.99 3.18
C GLU A 18 -2.15 9.70 2.92
N ASP A 19 -2.41 9.34 1.64
CA ASP A 19 -3.16 8.11 1.31
C ASP A 19 -2.37 6.84 1.63
N ARG A 20 -1.08 6.83 1.30
CA ARG A 20 -0.20 5.70 1.66
C ARG A 20 0.06 5.61 3.16
N GLN A 21 0.22 6.74 3.84
CA GLN A 21 0.43 6.79 5.30
C GLN A 21 -0.68 6.08 6.08
N LYS A 22 -1.92 6.09 5.57
CA LYS A 22 -3.03 5.34 6.18
C LYS A 22 -2.78 3.85 6.26
N ILE A 23 -2.04 3.26 5.30
CA ILE A 23 -1.71 1.83 5.32
C ILE A 23 -0.68 1.54 6.42
N VAL A 24 0.36 2.37 6.58
CA VAL A 24 1.39 2.15 7.61
C VAL A 24 0.87 2.38 9.02
N ALA A 25 -0.04 3.33 9.22
CA ALA A 25 -0.64 3.65 10.51
C ALA A 25 -1.57 2.56 11.07
N LEU A 26 -1.86 1.50 10.31
CA LEU A 26 -2.67 0.37 10.77
C LEU A 26 -1.93 -0.48 11.79
N PRO A 27 -2.64 -1.16 12.70
CA PRO A 27 -2.04 -2.26 13.45
C PRO A 27 -1.58 -3.38 12.52
N ASP A 28 -0.84 -4.36 13.03
CA ASP A 28 -0.58 -5.60 12.32
C ASP A 28 -1.92 -6.28 11.95
N LEU A 29 -2.10 -6.57 10.67
CA LEU A 29 -3.29 -7.24 10.17
C LEU A 29 -3.00 -8.71 9.94
N ARG A 30 -3.85 -9.58 10.49
CA ARG A 30 -3.72 -11.02 10.46
C ARG A 30 -4.95 -11.61 9.76
N PRO A 31 -4.86 -12.85 9.23
CA PRO A 31 -6.03 -13.53 8.69
C PRO A 31 -7.20 -13.56 9.66
N GLY A 32 -8.33 -13.01 9.23
CA GLY A 32 -9.55 -12.84 10.03
C GLY A 32 -9.77 -11.43 10.59
N ASP A 33 -8.76 -10.54 10.53
CA ASP A 33 -8.93 -9.16 10.98
C ASP A 33 -9.85 -8.36 10.06
N VAL A 34 -10.65 -7.47 10.66
CA VAL A 34 -11.56 -6.58 9.95
C VAL A 34 -11.07 -5.15 10.13
N ASN A 35 -10.71 -4.50 9.02
CA ASN A 35 -10.24 -3.13 9.03
C ASN A 35 -10.53 -2.46 7.68
N GLU A 36 -11.05 -1.23 7.71
CA GLU A 36 -11.37 -0.45 6.52
C GLU A 36 -10.18 -0.29 5.55
N ALA A 37 -8.97 -0.23 6.10
CA ALA A 37 -7.78 -0.06 5.30
C ALA A 37 -7.28 -1.37 4.67
N VAL A 38 -7.85 -2.52 5.03
CA VAL A 38 -7.63 -3.78 4.30
C VAL A 38 -8.14 -3.64 2.85
N ALA A 39 -9.17 -2.84 2.61
CA ALA A 39 -9.64 -2.57 1.24
C ALA A 39 -8.55 -1.90 0.38
N HIS A 40 -7.74 -1.01 0.97
CA HIS A 40 -6.60 -0.38 0.27
C HIS A 40 -5.52 -1.41 -0.07
N VAL A 41 -5.24 -2.34 0.86
CA VAL A 41 -4.29 -3.44 0.67
C VAL A 41 -4.77 -4.39 -0.43
N GLN A 42 -6.04 -4.79 -0.39
CA GLN A 42 -6.67 -5.63 -1.41
C GLN A 42 -6.60 -4.97 -2.80
N ASN A 43 -6.91 -3.67 -2.88
CA ASN A 43 -6.81 -2.93 -4.12
C ASN A 43 -5.36 -2.86 -4.65
N HIS A 44 -4.40 -2.63 -3.76
CA HIS A 44 -2.98 -2.65 -4.11
C HIS A 44 -2.56 -4.02 -4.64
N LEU A 45 -2.87 -5.10 -3.92
CA LEU A 45 -2.54 -6.47 -4.35
C LEU A 45 -3.20 -6.82 -5.68
N ARG A 46 -4.43 -6.38 -5.93
CA ARG A 46 -5.11 -6.54 -7.22
C ARG A 46 -4.41 -5.76 -8.33
N HIS A 47 -4.01 -4.51 -8.06
CA HIS A 47 -3.30 -3.68 -9.03
C HIS A 47 -1.98 -4.30 -9.49
N TYR A 48 -1.24 -4.96 -8.58
CA TYR A 48 -0.01 -5.68 -8.91
C TYR A 48 -0.22 -7.13 -9.38
N GLY A 49 -1.46 -7.59 -9.48
CA GLY A 49 -1.79 -8.93 -9.99
C GLY A 49 -1.58 -10.07 -8.99
N TYR A 50 -1.42 -9.79 -7.70
CA TYR A 50 -1.42 -10.83 -6.65
C TYR A 50 -2.84 -11.31 -6.32
N LEU A 51 -3.84 -10.45 -6.52
CA LEU A 51 -5.27 -10.79 -6.50
C LEU A 51 -5.86 -10.64 -7.89
N ARG A 52 -6.71 -11.58 -8.30
CA ARG A 52 -7.47 -11.50 -9.56
C ARG A 52 -8.79 -10.78 -9.31
N GLU A 53 -9.39 -10.24 -10.36
CA GLU A 53 -10.72 -9.64 -10.27
C GLU A 53 -11.80 -10.67 -9.92
N ASN A 54 -11.58 -11.93 -10.31
CA ASN A 54 -12.48 -13.06 -10.04
C ASN A 54 -12.25 -13.72 -8.68
N ASP A 55 -11.26 -13.27 -7.89
CA ASP A 55 -11.05 -13.82 -6.54
C ASP A 55 -12.16 -13.33 -5.60
N THR A 56 -12.78 -14.27 -4.88
CA THR A 56 -13.77 -13.97 -3.84
C THR A 56 -13.05 -13.36 -2.63
N ILE A 57 -12.98 -12.03 -2.60
CA ILE A 57 -12.46 -11.27 -1.46
C ILE A 57 -13.62 -10.62 -0.69
N THR A 58 -13.48 -10.55 0.62
CA THR A 58 -14.38 -9.79 1.48
C THR A 58 -13.76 -8.41 1.71
N GLN A 59 -14.44 -7.36 1.25
CA GLN A 59 -13.93 -6.01 1.39
C GLN A 59 -13.80 -5.63 2.88
N ASN A 60 -12.71 -4.97 3.24
CA ASN A 60 -12.38 -4.58 4.62
C ASN A 60 -12.09 -5.76 5.56
N VAL A 61 -11.94 -6.98 5.05
CA VAL A 61 -11.62 -8.16 5.85
C VAL A 61 -10.38 -8.81 5.29
N TYR A 62 -9.50 -9.23 6.18
CA TYR A 62 -8.29 -9.95 5.80
C TYR A 62 -8.62 -11.44 5.61
N ASP A 63 -9.28 -11.74 4.49
CA ASP A 63 -9.61 -13.13 4.15
C ASP A 63 -8.36 -13.98 3.92
N PRO A 64 -8.48 -15.31 4.03
CA PRO A 64 -7.40 -16.24 3.64
C PRO A 64 -6.89 -16.01 2.20
N VAL A 65 -7.76 -15.57 1.27
CA VAL A 65 -7.35 -15.22 -0.10
C VAL A 65 -6.42 -13.99 -0.11
N THR A 66 -6.77 -12.96 0.66
CA THR A 66 -5.93 -11.76 0.85
C THR A 66 -4.61 -12.13 1.52
N CYS A 67 -4.64 -13.01 2.52
CA CYS A 67 -3.45 -13.53 3.20
C CYS A 67 -2.49 -14.23 2.22
N GLU A 68 -3.01 -15.09 1.35
CA GLU A 68 -2.19 -15.76 0.33
C GLU A 68 -1.56 -14.75 -0.65
N ALA A 69 -2.31 -13.74 -1.09
CA ALA A 69 -1.78 -12.68 -1.92
C ALA A 69 -0.68 -11.88 -1.21
N VAL A 70 -0.83 -11.59 0.08
CA VAL A 70 0.22 -10.94 0.89
C VAL A 70 1.43 -11.83 1.06
N MET A 71 1.26 -13.13 1.30
CA MET A 71 2.39 -14.07 1.37
C MET A 71 3.18 -14.08 0.06
N ARG A 72 2.49 -14.08 -1.09
CA ARG A 72 3.14 -13.97 -2.40
C ARG A 72 3.87 -12.64 -2.57
N TYR A 73 3.24 -11.54 -2.16
CA TYR A 73 3.86 -10.21 -2.15
C TYR A 73 5.14 -10.18 -1.31
N GLN A 74 5.10 -10.73 -0.10
CA GLN A 74 6.23 -10.80 0.81
C GLN A 74 7.37 -11.61 0.21
N ARG A 75 7.09 -12.80 -0.35
CA ARG A 75 8.09 -13.61 -1.07
C ARG A 75 8.73 -12.84 -2.21
N ASN A 76 7.92 -12.16 -3.01
CA ASN A 76 8.41 -11.39 -4.16
C ASN A 76 9.22 -10.14 -3.75
N THR A 77 9.03 -9.65 -2.54
CA THR A 77 9.78 -8.51 -2.00
C THR A 77 10.99 -8.90 -1.16
N GLY A 78 11.27 -10.21 -1.03
CA GLY A 78 12.35 -10.72 -0.19
C GLY A 78 12.05 -10.67 1.31
N ASN A 79 10.79 -10.45 1.69
CA ASN A 79 10.32 -10.52 3.06
C ASN A 79 9.91 -11.95 3.43
N THR A 80 9.90 -12.24 4.73
CA THR A 80 9.36 -13.50 5.25
C THR A 80 7.87 -13.58 4.93
N ALA A 81 7.46 -14.66 4.29
CA ALA A 81 6.08 -14.93 3.87
C ALA A 81 5.19 -15.34 5.06
N THR A 82 5.04 -14.44 6.04
CA THR A 82 4.24 -14.66 7.24
C THR A 82 2.73 -14.57 6.94
N GLY A 83 2.36 -13.87 5.87
CA GLY A 83 0.97 -13.57 5.55
C GLY A 83 0.35 -12.54 6.50
N VAL A 84 1.16 -11.92 7.35
CA VAL A 84 0.77 -10.85 8.27
C VAL A 84 1.22 -9.51 7.71
N LEU A 85 0.33 -8.53 7.71
CA LEU A 85 0.64 -7.18 7.26
C LEU A 85 1.36 -6.38 8.37
N ASP A 86 2.60 -6.74 8.64
CA ASP A 86 3.47 -6.04 9.59
C ASP A 86 3.94 -4.68 9.06
N GLU A 87 4.44 -3.81 9.94
CA GLU A 87 5.12 -2.55 9.57
C GLU A 87 6.13 -2.72 8.44
N GLN A 88 6.97 -3.76 8.45
CA GLN A 88 7.92 -4.00 7.34
C GLN A 88 7.22 -4.26 6.00
N THR A 89 6.14 -5.04 6.01
CA THR A 89 5.38 -5.37 4.80
C THR A 89 4.66 -4.13 4.27
N LYS A 90 4.01 -3.38 5.17
CA LYS A 90 3.33 -2.11 4.87
C LYS A 90 4.31 -1.09 4.31
N ARG A 91 5.49 -0.95 4.92
CA ARG A 91 6.55 -0.07 4.41
C ARG A 91 7.04 -0.51 3.05
N THR A 92 7.11 -1.81 2.76
CA THR A 92 7.50 -2.31 1.44
C THR A 92 6.40 -2.08 0.39
N MET A 93 5.12 -2.14 0.75
CA MET A 93 4.00 -1.74 -0.12
C MET A 93 3.98 -0.24 -0.40
N MET A 94 4.36 0.56 0.60
CA MET A 94 4.49 2.02 0.45
C MET A 94 5.76 2.44 -0.27
N ALA A 95 6.85 1.68 -0.09
CA ALA A 95 8.10 1.87 -0.76
C ALA A 95 7.84 1.66 -2.24
N SER A 96 7.71 2.77 -2.95
CA SER A 96 7.84 2.75 -4.39
C SER A 96 9.09 1.96 -4.73
N ARG A 97 9.03 1.14 -5.77
CA ARG A 97 10.15 0.28 -6.20
C ARG A 97 11.33 1.06 -6.79
N CYS A 98 11.41 2.35 -6.49
CA CYS A 98 12.60 3.14 -6.58
C CYS A 98 12.85 3.69 -5.17
N ASN A 99 14.07 3.54 -4.66
CA ASN A 99 14.53 4.19 -3.44
C ASN A 99 14.69 5.70 -3.69
N LEU A 100 13.57 6.36 -4.05
CA LEU A 100 13.36 7.76 -4.37
C LEU A 100 11.87 8.06 -4.08
N PRO A 101 11.53 9.24 -3.57
CA PRO A 101 10.14 9.65 -3.37
C PRO A 101 9.44 9.80 -4.74
N ASP A 102 8.64 8.80 -5.13
CA ASP A 102 7.79 8.87 -6.32
C ASP A 102 6.58 9.78 -6.10
N CYS A 103 6.89 11.06 -6.20
CA CYS A 103 5.99 12.10 -6.73
C CYS A 103 6.78 13.13 -7.57
N MET A 104 7.99 12.79 -8.04
CA MET A 104 8.76 13.58 -9.02
C MET A 104 9.41 12.78 -10.16
N ARG A 105 8.80 11.66 -10.58
CA ARG A 105 9.04 11.15 -11.94
C ARG A 105 7.80 11.41 -12.78
N THR A 106 7.77 12.60 -13.36
CA THR A 106 7.14 12.81 -14.65
C THR A 106 7.57 11.64 -15.53
N CYS A 107 6.60 10.88 -16.04
CA CYS A 107 6.81 10.11 -17.25
C CYS A 107 7.17 11.12 -18.34
N GLY A 108 8.47 11.31 -18.54
CA GLY A 108 9.05 12.02 -19.67
C GLY A 108 9.88 11.01 -20.45
N HIS A 109 9.22 10.34 -21.39
CA HIS A 109 9.83 10.00 -22.67
C HIS A 109 8.78 10.19 -23.76
#